data_AF-A0A2P9HKD6-F1
#
_entry.id   AF-A0A2P9HKD6-F1
#
_cell.length_a   1.000
_cell.length_b   1.000
_cell.length_c   1.000
_cell.angle_alpha   90.00
_cell.angle_beta   90.00
_cell.angle_gamma   90.00
#
_symmetry.space_group_name_H-M   'P 1'
#
loop_
_entity.id
_entity.type
_entity.pdbx_description
1 polymer ?
#
loop_
_entity_poly.entity_id
_entity_poly.type
_entity_poly.pdbx_seq_one_letter_code
_entity_poly.pdbx_strand_id
1 'polypeptide(L)' 'MKLTEASFARRCASIARISSDWAAELLDNIEQEQRDADTEAVFRFTDSIRARLEWLDNEAGRQALKGGSE' A
#
# COMPACT_ATOMS: atom_id res chain seq x y z
N MET A 1 -9.04 10.10 14.24
CA MET A 1 -10.19 9.30 13.75
C MET A 1 -10.07 7.89 14.34
N LYS A 2 -11.17 7.17 14.60
CA LYS A 2 -11.10 5.76 15.05
C LYS A 2 -10.87 4.87 13.81
N LEU A 3 -9.96 3.92 13.89
CA LEU A 3 -9.75 2.90 12.85
C LEU A 3 -10.86 1.86 13.06
N THR A 4 -11.87 1.90 12.22
CA THR A 4 -12.91 0.87 12.16
C THR A 4 -12.53 -0.21 11.16
N GLU A 5 -13.06 -1.41 11.30
CA GLU A 5 -12.89 -2.50 10.33
C GLU A 5 -13.23 -2.05 8.91
N ALA A 6 -14.34 -1.31 8.74
CA ALA A 6 -14.72 -0.76 7.45
C ALA A 6 -13.68 0.22 6.90
N SER A 7 -13.09 1.07 7.75
CA SER A 7 -12.04 2.00 7.32
C SER A 7 -10.71 1.31 7.02
N PHE A 8 -10.38 0.24 7.75
CA PHE A 8 -9.21 -0.60 7.51
C PHE A 8 -9.38 -1.34 6.18
N ALA A 9 -10.49 -2.04 5.99
CA ALA A 9 -10.81 -2.76 4.75
C ALA A 9 -10.76 -1.84 3.52
N ARG A 10 -11.32 -0.62 3.61
CA ARG A 10 -11.23 0.37 2.52
C ARG A 10 -9.79 0.74 2.16
N ARG A 11 -8.90 0.85 3.16
CA ARG A 11 -7.50 1.19 2.94
C ARG A 11 -6.72 0.03 2.35
N CYS A 12 -6.95 -1.19 2.83
CA CYS A 12 -6.41 -2.41 2.22
C CYS A 12 -6.85 -2.52 0.75
N ALA A 13 -8.13 -2.31 0.46
CA ALA A 13 -8.65 -2.32 -0.91
C ALA A 13 -8.00 -1.25 -1.79
N SER A 14 -7.77 -0.04 -1.25
CA SER A 14 -7.08 1.03 -1.97
C SER A 14 -5.62 0.66 -2.30
N ILE A 15 -4.88 0.09 -1.35
CA ILE A 15 -3.51 -0.39 -1.56
C ILE A 15 -3.50 -1.49 -2.63
N ALA A 16 -4.38 -2.49 -2.51
CA ALA A 16 -4.49 -3.58 -3.46
C ALA A 16 -4.75 -3.07 -4.88
N ARG A 17 -5.72 -2.16 -5.03
CA ARG A 17 -6.04 -1.54 -6.33
C ARG A 17 -4.84 -0.83 -6.94
N ILE A 18 -4.17 0.06 -6.18
CA ILE A 18 -3.03 0.83 -6.69
C ILE A 18 -1.89 -0.10 -7.14
N SER A 19 -1.65 -1.18 -6.39
CA SER A 19 -0.65 -2.18 -6.77
C SER A 19 -1.03 -2.98 -8.02
N SER A 20 -2.30 -3.34 -8.16
CA SER A 20 -2.81 -4.00 -9.36
C SER A 20 -2.74 -3.10 -10.59
N ASP A 21 -3.12 -1.82 -10.46
CA ASP A 21 -3.07 -0.84 -11.55
C ASP A 21 -1.62 -0.65 -12.04
N TRP A 22 -0.66 -0.45 -11.12
CA TRP A 22 0.76 -0.32 -11.47
C TRP A 22 1.32 -1.57 -12.16
N ALA A 23 0.93 -2.75 -11.68
CA ALA A 23 1.35 -4.00 -12.31
C ALA A 23 0.75 -4.15 -13.73
N ALA A 24 -0.51 -3.78 -13.94
CA ALA A 24 -1.16 -3.81 -15.25
C ALA A 24 -0.49 -2.85 -16.24
N GLU A 25 -0.25 -1.60 -15.83
CA GLU A 25 0.48 -0.62 -16.65
C GLU A 25 1.88 -1.12 -17.06
N LEU A 26 2.55 -1.82 -16.15
CA LEU A 26 3.87 -2.37 -16.43
C LEU A 26 3.78 -3.56 -17.40
N LEU A 27 2.83 -4.48 -17.22
CA LEU A 27 2.63 -5.63 -18.10
C LEU A 27 2.28 -5.21 -19.52
N ASP A 28 1.38 -4.24 -19.67
CA ASP A 28 1.00 -3.68 -20.98
C ASP A 28 2.21 -3.13 -21.76
N ASN A 29 3.23 -2.64 -21.05
CA ASN A 29 4.45 -2.06 -21.63
C ASN A 29 5.59 -3.09 -21.83
N ILE A 30 5.75 -4.06 -20.91
CA ILE A 30 6.89 -5.00 -20.92
C ILE A 30 6.69 -6.13 -21.92
N GLU A 31 5.45 -6.59 -22.15
CA GLU A 31 5.18 -7.70 -23.08
C GLU A 31 5.65 -7.42 -24.52
N GLN A 32 5.87 -6.15 -24.87
CA GLN A 32 6.34 -5.76 -26.21
C GLN A 32 7.86 -5.56 -26.33
N GLU A 33 8.58 -5.29 -25.23
CA GLU A 33 9.96 -4.78 -25.32
C GLU A 33 11.03 -5.61 -24.56
N GLN A 34 10.68 -6.60 -23.73
CA GLN A 34 11.63 -7.39 -22.89
C GLN A 34 12.69 -6.53 -22.17
N ARG A 35 12.26 -5.40 -21.60
CA ARG A 35 13.16 -4.47 -20.93
C ARG A 35 13.39 -4.84 -19.48
N ASP A 36 14.59 -4.53 -19.00
CA ASP A 36 14.90 -4.55 -17.57
C ASP A 36 13.97 -3.59 -16.81
N ALA A 37 13.62 -3.96 -15.58
CA ALA A 37 12.80 -3.11 -14.72
C ALA A 37 13.53 -1.79 -14.41
N ASP A 38 12.80 -0.68 -14.51
CA ASP A 38 13.27 0.61 -14.00
C ASP A 38 13.30 0.55 -12.46
N THR A 39 14.50 0.34 -11.92
CA THR A 39 14.72 0.17 -10.49
C THR A 39 14.35 1.41 -9.68
N GLU A 40 14.47 2.60 -10.26
CA GLU A 40 14.04 3.84 -9.62
C GLU A 40 12.51 3.91 -9.53
N ALA A 41 11.81 3.56 -10.62
CA ALA A 41 10.35 3.50 -10.62
C ALA A 41 9.82 2.46 -9.61
N VAL A 42 10.43 1.27 -9.56
CA VAL A 42 10.10 0.22 -8.58
C VAL A 42 10.33 0.72 -7.15
N PHE A 43 11.47 1.38 -6.89
CA PHE A 43 11.77 1.91 -5.57
C PHE A 43 10.75 2.96 -5.12
N ARG A 44 10.45 3.94 -5.98
CA ARG A 44 9.45 4.99 -5.70
C ARG A 44 8.06 4.41 -5.44
N PHE A 45 7.65 3.42 -6.23
CA PHE A 45 6.37 2.74 -6.04
C PHE A 45 6.32 2.00 -4.70
N THR A 46 7.33 1.17 -4.40
CA THR A 46 7.35 0.38 -3.17
C THR A 46 7.46 1.25 -1.91
N ASP A 47 8.16 2.39 -1.98
CA ASP A 47 8.21 3.35 -0.89
C ASP A 47 6.86 4.03 -0.63
N SER A 48 6.16 4.38 -1.70
CA SER A 48 4.78 4.88 -1.65
C SER A 48 3.81 3.90 -0.98
N ILE A 49 3.95 2.59 -1.24
CA ILE A 49 3.18 1.55 -0.55
C ILE A 49 3.58 1.43 0.92
N ARG A 50 4.88 1.47 1.22
CA ARG A 50 5.40 1.42 2.60
C ARG A 50 4.82 2.54 3.46
N ALA A 51 4.80 3.78 2.96
CA ALA A 51 4.21 4.92 3.67
C ALA A 51 2.70 4.73 3.98
N ARG A 52 1.95 4.07 3.08
CA ARG A 52 0.52 3.77 3.30
C ARG A 52 0.31 2.70 4.37
N LEU A 53 1.17 1.68 4.39
CA LEU A 53 1.16 0.65 5.41
C LEU A 53 1.57 1.21 6.77
N GLU A 54 2.63 2.03 6.82
CA GLU A 54 3.07 2.70 8.04
C GLU A 54 1.97 3.59 8.62
N TRP A 55 1.19 4.28 7.77
CA TRP A 55 0.05 5.05 8.22
C TRP A 55 -1.01 4.17 8.91
N LEU A 56 -1.27 2.97 8.37
CA LEU A 56 -2.20 2.00 8.97
C LEU A 56 -1.68 1.48 10.31
N ASP A 57 -0.40 1.10 10.37
CA ASP A 57 0.25 0.61 11.58
C ASP A 57 0.24 1.67 12.67
N ASN A 58 0.50 2.93 12.32
CA ASN A 58 0.43 4.04 13.25
C ASN A 58 -0.98 4.27 13.78
N GLU A 59 -2.03 4.14 12.96
CA GLU A 59 -3.41 4.23 13.45
C GLU A 59 -3.81 3.06 14.34
N ALA A 60 -3.39 1.85 13.99
CA ALA A 60 -3.64 0.63 14.76
C ALA A 60 -2.89 0.66 16.10
N GLY A 61 -1.59 0.94 16.10
CA GLY A 61 -0.75 1.03 17.29
C GLY A 61 -1.22 2.12 18.26
N ARG A 62 -1.61 3.30 17.76
CA ARG A 62 -2.21 4.36 18.60
C ARG A 62 -3.53 3.94 19.25
N GLN A 63 -4.27 2.99 18.67
CA GLN A 63 -5.50 2.47 19.26
C GLN A 63 -5.27 1.30 20.20
N ALA A 64 -4.33 0.41 19.88
CA ALA A 64 -3.90 -0.66 20.78
C ALA A 64 -3.39 -0.09 22.12
N LEU A 65 -2.60 0.99 22.07
CA LEU A 65 -2.10 1.69 23.26
C LEU A 65 -3.19 2.39 24.09
N LYS A 66 -4.35 2.68 23.50
CA LYS A 66 -5.51 3.26 24.21
C LYS A 66 -6.43 2.21 24.84
N GLY A 67 -6.33 0.95 24.41
CA GLY A 67 -7.09 -0.18 24.96
C GLY A 67 -6.33 -1.01 25.99
N GLY A 68 -5.07 -0.68 26.29
CA GLY A 68 -4.22 -1.38 27.25
C GLY A 68 -4.44 -1.01 28.72
N SER A 69 -5.69 -0.74 29.12
CA SER A 69 -6.05 -0.52 30.52
C SER A 69 -7.38 -1.18 30.80
N GLU A 70 -7.36 -2.51 30.88
CA GLU A 70 -8.24 -3.33 31.71
C GLU A 70 -7.42 -4.51 32.27
#